data_AF-A0A8H6WFM7-F1
#
_entry.id   AF-A0A8H6WFM7-F1
#
_cell.length_a   1.000
_cell.length_b   1.000
_cell.length_c   1.000
_cell.angle_alpha   90.00
_cell.angle_beta   90.00
_cell.angle_gamma   90.00
#
_symmetry.space_group_name_H-M   'P 1'
#
loop_
_entity.id
_entity.type
_entity.pdbx_description
1 polymer ?
#
loop_
_entity_poly.entity_id
_entity_poly.type
_entity_poly.pdbx_seq_one_letter_code
_entity_poly.pdbx_strand_id
1 'polypeptide(L)'
;MLFPPQSPMETFITTMSVRTLSCAAPFVLSDYSFLRAAITPDNLPTTLNTKLIRHLQDVVARGIFAEARAVYDGKKNLYSSVKLNLGPTDTATFDVPAPDRPARGDRPPKLYAIKIALVNTIGTELLHRFVEGKQSEDDRIKTALQALNIVIKMAPSLLYPTKGRSFFTPASINIDCIDGY
;
A
#
# COMPACT_ATOMS: atom_id res chain seq x y z
N MET A 1 -17.49 -20.68 4.64
CA MET A 1 -18.44 -20.34 5.72
C MET A 1 -18.92 -18.92 5.45
N LEU A 2 -20.19 -18.75 5.06
CA LEU A 2 -20.80 -17.42 4.98
C LEU A 2 -21.15 -16.98 6.40
N PHE A 3 -20.80 -15.74 6.76
CA PHE A 3 -21.34 -15.13 7.97
C PHE A 3 -22.87 -15.00 7.82
N PRO A 4 -23.66 -15.32 8.86
CA PRO A 4 -25.09 -15.13 8.80
C PRO A 4 -25.43 -13.64 8.63
N PRO A 5 -26.52 -13.30 7.91
CA PRO A 5 -26.99 -11.92 7.82
C PRO A 5 -27.26 -11.37 9.22
N GLN A 6 -26.91 -10.11 9.46
CA GLN A 6 -27.17 -9.48 10.75
C GLN A 6 -28.67 -9.46 11.02
N SER A 7 -29.08 -10.00 12.17
CA SER A 7 -30.45 -9.90 12.67
C SER A 7 -30.79 -8.42 12.93
N PRO A 8 -32.05 -8.00 12.72
CA PRO A 8 -32.46 -6.64 13.06
C PRO A 8 -32.17 -6.37 14.54
N MET A 9 -31.50 -5.25 14.82
CA MET A 9 -31.19 -4.82 16.18
C MET A 9 -32.49 -4.46 16.89
N GLU A 10 -32.90 -5.28 17.87
CA GLU A 10 -34.04 -4.96 18.73
C GLU A 10 -33.81 -3.62 19.43
N THR A 11 -34.78 -2.72 19.30
CA THR A 11 -34.68 -1.33 19.72
C THR A 11 -35.17 -1.18 21.15
N PHE A 12 -34.26 -1.35 22.13
CA PHE A 12 -34.45 -0.81 23.48
C PHE A 12 -33.77 0.55 23.56
N ILE A 13 -34.55 1.63 23.59
CA ILE A 13 -34.05 3.01 23.52
C ILE A 13 -33.56 3.44 24.90
N THR A 14 -32.25 3.36 25.13
CA THR A 14 -31.50 4.36 25.88
C THR A 14 -30.42 4.86 24.95
N THR A 15 -30.58 6.09 24.45
CA THR A 15 -29.72 6.68 23.42
C THR A 15 -28.33 6.97 24.01
N MET A 16 -27.40 6.02 23.88
CA MET A 16 -26.01 6.22 24.26
C MET A 16 -25.24 6.75 23.05
N SER A 17 -24.86 8.03 23.10
CA SER A 17 -24.05 8.67 22.05
C SER A 17 -22.62 8.16 22.09
N VAL A 18 -22.31 7.10 21.33
CA VAL A 18 -20.94 6.59 21.17
C VAL A 18 -20.20 7.44 20.14
N ARG A 19 -19.19 8.19 20.57
CA ARG A 19 -18.25 8.84 19.66
C ARG A 19 -17.21 7.82 19.22
N THR A 20 -17.31 7.34 17.99
CA THR A 20 -16.27 6.53 17.35
C THR A 20 -15.29 7.46 16.63
N LEU A 21 -13.99 7.18 16.75
CA LEU A 21 -12.96 7.83 15.95
C LEU A 21 -13.00 7.23 14.53
N SER A 22 -14.01 7.62 13.76
CA SER A 22 -14.16 7.24 12.36
C SER A 22 -13.89 8.46 11.50
N CYS A 23 -12.85 8.40 10.66
CA CYS A 23 -12.60 9.40 9.63
C CYS A 23 -13.22 8.89 8.32
N ALA A 24 -14.20 9.62 7.79
CA ALA A 24 -14.73 9.35 6.46
C ALA A 24 -13.74 9.90 5.44
N ALA A 25 -12.92 9.03 4.86
CA ALA A 25 -12.04 9.42 3.76
C ALA A 25 -12.88 9.49 2.47
N PRO A 26 -12.98 10.65 1.79
CA PRO A 26 -13.59 10.71 0.47
C PRO A 26 -12.76 9.85 -0.48
N PHE A 27 -13.35 8.74 -0.93
CA PHE A 27 -12.67 7.77 -1.78
C PHE A 27 -12.68 8.29 -3.21
N VAL A 28 -11.49 8.47 -3.80
CA VAL A 28 -11.36 8.80 -5.22
C VAL A 28 -11.75 7.56 -6.02
N LEU A 29 -12.70 7.69 -6.95
CA LEU A 29 -13.23 6.64 -7.82
C LEU A 29 -12.24 6.17 -8.91
N SER A 30 -10.96 6.01 -8.56
CA SER A 30 -9.92 5.52 -9.48
C SER A 30 -9.61 4.06 -9.21
N ASP A 31 -9.59 3.24 -10.24
CA ASP A 31 -9.16 1.84 -10.14
C ASP A 31 -7.69 1.75 -9.69
N TYR A 32 -7.40 0.86 -8.73
CA TYR A 32 -6.05 0.64 -8.23
C TYR A 32 -5.43 -0.58 -8.89
N SER A 33 -4.16 -0.51 -9.25
CA SER A 33 -3.40 -1.66 -9.77
C SER A 33 -2.68 -2.39 -8.65
N PHE A 34 -2.94 -3.69 -8.52
CA PHE A 34 -2.22 -4.59 -7.63
C PHE A 34 -1.12 -5.32 -8.41
N LEU A 35 0.12 -5.07 -8.01
CA LEU A 35 1.32 -5.60 -8.63
C LEU A 35 2.11 -6.46 -7.63
N ARG A 36 2.86 -7.40 -8.16
CA ARG A 36 3.80 -8.22 -7.41
C ARG A 36 5.22 -7.82 -7.77
N ALA A 37 6.01 -7.48 -6.76
CA ALA A 37 7.44 -7.24 -6.88
C ALA A 37 8.21 -8.46 -6.34
N ALA A 38 9.00 -9.10 -7.21
CA ALA A 38 9.92 -10.17 -6.85
C ALA A 38 11.35 -9.65 -6.97
N ILE A 39 12.08 -9.61 -5.85
CA ILE A 39 13.46 -9.12 -5.77
C ILE A 39 14.38 -10.33 -5.62
N THR A 40 15.38 -10.46 -6.50
CA THR A 40 16.38 -11.51 -6.41
C THR A 40 17.70 -10.92 -5.87
N PRO A 41 18.30 -11.50 -4.81
CA PRO A 41 17.86 -12.66 -4.02
C PRO A 41 16.72 -12.35 -3.02
N ASP A 42 15.89 -13.35 -2.71
CA ASP A 42 14.70 -13.21 -1.85
C ASP A 42 15.02 -12.94 -0.35
N ASN A 43 16.24 -13.26 0.10
CA ASN A 43 16.66 -13.18 1.50
C ASN A 43 17.30 -11.82 1.85
N LEU A 44 16.55 -10.74 1.64
CA LEU A 44 17.00 -9.38 1.93
C LEU A 44 16.18 -8.74 3.04
N PRO A 45 16.78 -7.87 3.87
CA PRO A 45 16.04 -7.16 4.90
C PRO A 45 15.00 -6.23 4.27
N THR A 46 13.81 -6.16 4.87
CA THR A 46 12.67 -5.35 4.40
C THR A 46 13.04 -3.89 4.15
N THR A 47 13.90 -3.32 5.01
CA THR A 47 14.42 -1.95 4.86
C THR A 47 15.17 -1.76 3.55
N LEU A 48 16.02 -2.73 3.16
CA LEU A 48 16.75 -2.70 1.90
C LEU A 48 15.82 -2.92 0.71
N ASN A 49 14.83 -3.80 0.81
CA ASN A 49 13.83 -3.99 -0.25
C ASN A 49 13.06 -2.69 -0.54
N THR A 50 12.61 -1.98 0.50
CA THR A 50 11.93 -0.70 0.33
C THR A 50 12.85 0.36 -0.29
N LYS A 51 14.14 0.40 0.10
CA LYS A 51 15.12 1.29 -0.54
C LYS A 51 15.33 0.96 -2.03
N LEU A 52 15.44 -0.33 -2.38
CA LEU A 52 15.58 -0.77 -3.78
C LEU A 52 14.39 -0.36 -4.63
N ILE A 53 13.16 -0.60 -4.14
CA ILE A 53 11.94 -0.22 -4.86
C ILE A 53 11.82 1.30 -4.99
N ARG A 54 12.23 2.08 -3.98
CA ARG A 54 12.30 3.54 -4.12
C ARG A 54 13.31 3.96 -5.17
N HIS A 55 14.52 3.39 -5.14
CA HIS A 55 15.56 3.70 -6.12
C HIS A 55 15.13 3.33 -7.55
N LEU A 56 14.39 2.22 -7.71
CA LEU A 56 13.77 1.84 -8.97
C LEU A 56 12.80 2.91 -9.47
N GLN A 57 11.92 3.42 -8.60
CA GLN A 57 10.94 4.45 -8.97
C GLN A 57 11.61 5.81 -9.27
N ASP A 58 12.60 6.19 -8.48
CA ASP A 58 13.20 7.53 -8.53
C ASP A 58 14.33 7.66 -9.58
N VAL A 59 14.99 6.57 -9.97
CA VAL A 59 16.18 6.62 -10.85
C VAL A 59 16.04 5.76 -12.09
N VAL A 60 15.73 4.46 -11.94
CA VAL A 60 15.78 3.49 -13.05
C VAL A 60 14.56 3.58 -13.96
N ALA A 61 13.36 3.59 -13.37
CA ALA A 61 12.08 3.44 -14.06
C ALA A 61 11.20 4.69 -13.93
N ARG A 62 11.81 5.89 -13.83
CA ARG A 62 11.10 7.16 -13.62
C ARG A 62 9.94 7.38 -14.59
N GLY A 63 10.11 6.99 -15.86
CA GLY A 63 9.06 7.16 -16.88
C GLY A 63 7.81 6.30 -16.63
N ILE A 64 7.97 5.11 -16.03
CA ILE A 64 6.86 4.20 -15.73
C ILE A 64 6.09 4.67 -14.49
N PHE A 65 6.79 5.26 -13.52
CA PHE A 65 6.23 5.75 -12.25
C PHE A 65 6.03 7.28 -12.24
N ALA A 66 6.05 7.93 -13.41
CA ALA A 66 5.93 9.39 -13.51
C ALA A 66 4.54 9.89 -13.09
N GLU A 67 3.50 9.13 -13.45
CA GLU A 67 2.11 9.50 -13.20
C GLU A 67 1.67 9.16 -11.77
N ALA A 68 2.08 8.01 -11.25
CA ALA A 68 1.76 7.57 -9.91
C ALA A 68 2.93 6.84 -9.25
N ARG A 69 3.23 7.25 -8.01
CA ARG A 69 4.16 6.53 -7.15
C ARG A 69 3.52 5.25 -6.62
N ALA A 70 4.27 4.16 -6.69
CA ALA A 70 3.80 2.88 -6.22
C ALA A 70 4.16 2.66 -4.74
N VAL A 71 3.16 2.17 -4.01
CA VAL A 71 3.21 1.86 -2.59
C VAL A 71 3.65 0.41 -2.39
N TYR A 72 4.75 0.20 -1.65
CA TYR A 72 5.32 -1.12 -1.42
C TYR A 72 5.19 -1.54 0.04
N ASP A 73 4.73 -2.78 0.26
CA ASP A 73 4.53 -3.36 1.60
C ASP A 73 5.85 -3.74 2.31
N GLY A 74 6.96 -3.86 1.56
CA GLY A 74 8.26 -4.31 2.09
C GLY A 74 8.60 -5.77 1.76
N LYS A 75 7.62 -6.56 1.30
CA LYS A 75 7.76 -7.99 0.99
C LYS A 75 7.63 -8.34 -0.49
N LYS A 76 6.40 -8.43 -1.00
CA LYS A 76 6.12 -8.85 -2.39
C LYS A 76 4.99 -8.05 -3.06
N ASN A 77 4.24 -7.28 -2.27
CA ASN A 77 3.05 -6.58 -2.74
C ASN A 77 3.37 -5.12 -3.03
N LEU A 78 2.93 -4.66 -4.19
CA LEU A 78 3.10 -3.31 -4.70
C LEU A 78 1.74 -2.80 -5.21
N TYR A 79 1.37 -1.57 -4.90
CA TYR A 79 0.09 -0.98 -5.28
C TYR A 79 0.33 0.35 -5.99
N SER A 80 -0.48 0.65 -7.00
CA SER A 80 -0.42 1.93 -7.73
C SER A 80 -1.83 2.46 -7.94
N SER A 81 -2.01 3.78 -7.91
CA SER A 81 -3.30 4.42 -8.24
C SER A 81 -3.58 4.44 -9.74
N VAL A 82 -2.57 4.16 -10.57
CA VAL A 82 -2.68 4.11 -12.03
C VAL A 82 -2.10 2.80 -12.57
N LYS A 83 -2.65 2.32 -13.68
CA LYS A 83 -2.09 1.16 -14.40
C LYS A 83 -0.73 1.52 -14.97
N LEU A 84 0.30 0.84 -14.49
CA LEU A 84 1.67 1.04 -14.95
C LEU A 84 1.87 0.44 -16.34
N ASN A 85 2.55 1.17 -17.22
CA ASN A 85 2.91 0.71 -18.56
C ASN A 85 4.11 -0.25 -18.48
N LEU A 86 3.83 -1.54 -18.21
CA LEU A 86 4.85 -2.59 -18.10
C LEU A 86 5.12 -3.35 -19.41
N GLY A 87 4.52 -2.91 -20.52
CA GLY A 87 4.60 -3.56 -21.82
C GLY A 87 3.46 -4.57 -22.07
N PRO A 88 3.54 -5.37 -23.14
CA PRO A 88 2.44 -6.19 -23.64
C PRO A 88 2.06 -7.37 -22.74
N THR A 89 2.97 -7.81 -21.87
CA THR A 89 2.76 -8.93 -20.92
C THR A 89 2.44 -8.46 -19.51
N ASP A 90 2.18 -7.15 -19.32
CA ASP A 90 1.98 -6.51 -18.03
C ASP A 90 3.07 -6.89 -16.98
N THR A 91 4.28 -7.20 -17.45
CA THR A 91 5.41 -7.68 -16.65
C THR A 91 6.70 -7.04 -17.14
N ALA A 92 7.48 -6.47 -16.23
CA ALA A 92 8.78 -5.88 -16.53
C ALA A 92 9.83 -6.32 -15.50
N THR A 93 11.06 -6.50 -15.98
CA THR A 93 12.22 -6.83 -15.15
C THR A 93 13.22 -5.68 -15.22
N PHE A 94 13.75 -5.26 -14.08
CA PHE A 94 14.68 -4.15 -13.95
C PHE A 94 15.90 -4.59 -13.16
N ASP A 95 17.09 -4.21 -13.62
CA ASP A 95 18.32 -4.36 -12.86
C ASP A 95 18.62 -3.08 -12.10
N VAL A 96 18.57 -3.15 -10.78
CA VAL A 96 18.69 -1.99 -9.90
C VAL A 96 20.01 -2.05 -9.14
N PRO A 97 20.86 -1.02 -9.22
CA PRO A 97 22.08 -0.97 -8.44
C PRO A 97 21.78 -0.76 -6.95
N ALA A 98 22.63 -1.31 -6.09
CA ALA A 98 22.52 -1.16 -4.65
C ALA A 98 22.58 0.34 -4.23
N PRO A 99 21.56 0.88 -3.52
CA PRO A 99 21.52 2.32 -3.21
C PRO A 99 22.60 2.74 -2.19
N ASP A 100 23.01 1.85 -1.29
CA ASP A 100 23.94 2.16 -0.19
C ASP A 100 25.41 1.78 -0.50
N ARG A 101 25.71 1.27 -1.71
CA ARG A 101 27.08 0.90 -2.11
C ARG A 101 27.41 1.53 -3.48
N PRO A 102 27.91 2.78 -3.50
CA PRO A 102 28.57 3.29 -4.70
C PRO A 102 29.72 2.36 -5.07
N ALA A 103 30.03 2.26 -6.37
CA ALA A 103 31.18 1.50 -6.87
C ALA A 103 32.44 1.90 -6.09
N ARG A 104 32.94 1.01 -5.24
CA ARG A 104 34.20 1.21 -4.49
C ARG A 104 35.30 0.53 -5.30
N GLY A 105 36.10 1.33 -5.98
CA GLY A 105 37.21 0.87 -6.84
C GLY A 105 36.73 0.16 -8.11
N ASP A 106 37.52 -0.81 -8.59
CA ASP A 106 37.28 -1.58 -9.84
C ASP A 106 36.10 -2.56 -9.80
N ARG A 107 35.37 -2.66 -8.68
CA ARG A 107 34.25 -3.61 -8.57
C ARG A 107 32.94 -2.96 -9.04
N PRO A 108 32.25 -3.54 -10.05
CA PRO A 108 30.98 -3.02 -10.50
C PRO A 108 29.95 -3.05 -9.36
N PRO A 109 29.02 -2.08 -9.33
CA PRO A 109 27.98 -2.02 -8.30
C PRO A 109 27.14 -3.30 -8.33
N LYS A 110 26.75 -3.80 -7.15
CA LYS A 110 25.91 -4.99 -7.05
C LYS A 110 24.54 -4.69 -7.63
N LEU A 111 24.15 -5.44 -8.66
CA LEU A 111 22.84 -5.35 -9.30
C LEU A 111 21.86 -6.32 -8.63
N TYR A 112 20.62 -5.85 -8.47
CA TYR A 112 19.49 -6.62 -7.97
C TYR A 112 18.42 -6.66 -9.06
N ALA A 113 18.04 -7.87 -9.49
CA ALA A 113 16.97 -8.04 -10.45
C ALA A 113 15.62 -7.91 -9.72
N ILE A 114 14.80 -6.97 -10.18
CA ILE A 114 13.45 -6.73 -9.66
C ILE A 114 12.46 -7.00 -10.79
N LYS A 115 11.62 -8.01 -10.61
CA LYS A 115 10.52 -8.33 -11.52
C LYS A 115 9.22 -7.78 -10.96
N ILE A 116 8.54 -6.93 -11.74
CA ILE A 116 7.23 -6.38 -11.42
C ILE A 116 6.22 -6.98 -12.39
N ALA A 117 5.15 -7.56 -11.87
CA ALA A 117 4.05 -8.10 -12.67
C ALA A 117 2.71 -7.57 -12.16
N LEU A 118 1.84 -7.14 -13.06
CA LEU A 118 0.44 -6.84 -12.71
C LEU A 118 -0.25 -8.16 -12.34
N VAL A 119 -0.89 -8.18 -11.18
CA VAL A 119 -1.62 -9.35 -10.69
C VAL A 119 -3.11 -9.14 -10.89
N ASN A 120 -3.61 -7.96 -10.50
CA ASN A 120 -5.03 -7.67 -10.57
C ASN A 120 -5.30 -6.16 -10.62
N THR A 121 -6.47 -5.78 -11.12
CA THR A 121 -7.01 -4.42 -11.01
C THR A 121 -8.12 -4.41 -9.98
N ILE A 122 -8.04 -3.51 -9.01
CA ILE A 122 -8.96 -3.36 -7.89
C ILE A 122 -9.95 -2.24 -8.23
N GLY A 123 -11.19 -2.63 -8.52
CA GLY A 123 -12.29 -1.71 -8.73
C GLY A 123 -12.82 -1.14 -7.41
N THR A 124 -12.89 0.19 -7.32
CA THR A 124 -13.37 0.93 -6.15
C THR A 124 -14.87 0.75 -5.89
N GLU A 125 -15.64 0.52 -6.95
CA GLU A 125 -17.07 0.22 -6.91
C GLU A 125 -17.40 -1.01 -6.05
N LEU A 126 -16.53 -2.02 -6.06
CA LEU A 126 -16.71 -3.22 -5.23
C LEU A 126 -16.64 -2.90 -3.74
N LEU A 127 -15.76 -1.98 -3.36
CA LEU A 127 -15.64 -1.51 -1.97
C LEU A 127 -16.87 -0.69 -1.57
N HIS A 128 -17.38 0.17 -2.45
CA HIS A 128 -18.59 0.94 -2.19
C HIS A 128 -19.80 0.04 -1.92
N ARG A 129 -20.03 -0.96 -2.79
CA ARG A 129 -21.13 -1.92 -2.60
C ARG A 129 -20.99 -2.75 -1.33
N PHE A 130 -19.75 -3.08 -0.96
CA PHE A 130 -19.48 -3.80 0.29
C PHE A 130 -19.81 -2.94 1.51
N VAL A 131 -19.44 -1.65 1.51
CA VAL A 131 -19.79 -0.71 2.59
C VAL A 131 -21.31 -0.51 2.70
N GLU A 132 -22.02 -0.53 1.58
CA GLU A 132 -23.49 -0.47 1.54
C GLU A 132 -24.18 -1.80 1.94
N GLY A 133 -23.41 -2.85 2.24
CA GLY A 133 -23.95 -4.17 2.60
C GLY A 133 -24.58 -4.94 1.43
N LYS A 134 -24.37 -4.49 0.18
CA LYS A 134 -24.92 -5.10 -1.03
C LYS A 134 -24.08 -6.27 -1.54
N GLN A 135 -22.88 -6.49 -1.00
CA GLN A 135 -21.99 -7.58 -1.40
C GLN A 135 -21.38 -8.31 -0.20
N SER A 136 -21.22 -9.62 -0.32
CA SER A 136 -20.57 -10.47 0.69
C SER A 136 -19.05 -10.38 0.63
N GLU A 137 -18.36 -10.84 1.67
CA GLU A 137 -16.91 -10.81 1.78
C GLU A 137 -16.23 -11.79 0.80
N ASP A 138 -15.78 -11.26 -0.35
CA ASP A 138 -15.01 -12.00 -1.36
C ASP A 138 -13.49 -11.74 -1.25
N ASP A 139 -12.68 -12.62 -1.85
CA ASP A 139 -11.22 -12.46 -1.88
C ASP A 139 -10.76 -11.15 -2.56
N ARG A 140 -11.57 -10.63 -3.50
CA ARG A 140 -11.34 -9.32 -4.13
C ARG A 140 -11.48 -8.18 -3.13
N ILE A 141 -12.49 -8.24 -2.26
CA ILE A 141 -12.73 -7.24 -1.21
C ILE A 141 -11.62 -7.32 -0.16
N LYS A 142 -11.19 -8.52 0.24
CA LYS A 142 -10.05 -8.68 1.16
C LYS A 142 -8.77 -8.06 0.59
N THR A 143 -8.49 -8.30 -0.69
CA THR A 143 -7.33 -7.72 -1.38
C THR A 143 -7.42 -6.18 -1.43
N ALA A 144 -8.62 -5.65 -1.71
CA ALA A 144 -8.88 -4.23 -1.75
C ALA A 144 -8.72 -3.56 -0.37
N LEU A 145 -9.25 -4.20 0.69
CA LEU A 145 -9.11 -3.75 2.06
C LEU A 145 -7.64 -3.78 2.51
N GLN A 146 -6.90 -4.83 2.14
CA GLN A 146 -5.46 -4.91 2.40
C GLN A 146 -4.71 -3.78 1.69
N ALA A 147 -5.01 -3.51 0.41
CA ALA A 147 -4.42 -2.42 -0.35
C ALA A 147 -4.66 -1.07 0.34
N LEU A 148 -5.91 -0.78 0.70
CA LEU A 148 -6.29 0.46 1.39
C LEU A 148 -5.53 0.61 2.72
N ASN A 149 -5.47 -0.45 3.53
CA ASN A 149 -4.74 -0.45 4.79
C ASN A 149 -3.24 -0.16 4.58
N ILE A 150 -2.63 -0.60 3.48
CA ILE A 150 -1.22 -0.33 3.18
C ILE A 150 -1.05 1.13 2.69
N VAL A 151 -1.94 1.61 1.80
CA VAL A 151 -1.90 2.98 1.27
C VAL A 151 -2.03 4.01 2.40
N ILE A 152 -3.00 3.84 3.30
CA ILE A 152 -3.19 4.75 4.45
C ILE A 152 -1.96 4.74 5.37
N LYS A 153 -1.34 3.58 5.55
CA LYS A 153 -0.19 3.44 6.45
C LYS A 153 1.11 3.91 5.86
N MET A 154 1.22 4.09 4.55
CA MET A 154 2.48 4.46 3.91
C MET A 154 3.03 5.76 4.45
N ALA A 155 2.26 6.85 4.38
CA ALA A 155 2.72 8.17 4.83
C ALA A 155 3.22 8.18 6.28
N PRO A 156 2.44 7.72 7.28
CA PRO A 156 2.91 7.71 8.67
C PRO A 156 4.04 6.68 8.92
N SER A 157 4.13 5.59 8.14
CA SER A 157 5.23 4.62 8.28
C SER A 157 6.59 5.19 7.88
N LEU A 158 6.61 6.27 7.08
CA LEU A 158 7.86 6.93 6.70
C LEU A 158 8.29 7.97 7.73
N LEU A 159 7.32 8.56 8.44
CA LEU A 159 7.53 9.64 9.39
C LEU A 159 7.81 9.12 10.80
N TYR A 160 7.18 8.00 11.19
CA TYR A 160 7.20 7.51 12.55
C TYR A 160 7.69 6.06 12.63
N PRO A 161 8.45 5.70 13.69
CA PRO A 161 8.74 4.31 13.97
C PRO A 161 7.45 3.52 14.20
N THR A 162 7.28 2.43 13.46
CA THR A 162 6.09 1.59 13.49
C THR A 162 6.35 0.30 14.24
N LYS A 163 5.43 -0.11 15.12
CA LYS A 163 5.39 -1.47 15.69
C LYS A 163 4.00 -2.05 15.50
N GLY A 164 3.89 -3.06 14.63
CA GLY A 164 2.62 -3.69 14.31
C GLY A 164 1.66 -2.76 13.56
N ARG A 165 0.51 -2.46 14.16
CA ARG A 165 -0.51 -1.54 13.59
C ARG A 165 -0.48 -0.14 14.20
N SER A 166 0.48 0.14 15.08
CA SER A 166 0.59 1.40 15.81
C SER A 166 1.82 2.21 15.38
N PHE A 167 1.68 3.52 15.38
CA PHE A 167 2.72 4.51 15.10
C PHE A 167 3.12 5.20 16.40
N PHE A 168 4.42 5.40 16.63
CA PHE A 168 4.91 6.07 17.84
C PHE A 168 5.48 7.43 17.46
N THR A 169 4.92 8.48 18.01
CA THR A 169 5.50 9.83 17.95
C THR A 169 6.53 9.99 19.07
N PRO A 170 7.62 10.74 18.88
CA PRO A 170 8.47 11.16 19.99
C PRO A 170 7.63 12.01 20.95
N ALA A 171 7.76 11.78 22.26
CA ALA A 171 6.88 12.29 23.31
C ALA A 171 6.84 13.83 23.47
N SER A 172 7.48 14.60 22.59
CA SER A 172 7.64 16.05 22.67
C SER A 172 6.79 16.84 21.66
N ILE A 173 5.74 16.25 21.07
CA ILE A 173 4.75 17.02 20.32
C ILE A 173 3.58 17.25 21.27
N ASN A 174 3.45 18.48 21.76
CA ASN A 174 2.24 18.94 22.43
C ASN A 174 1.09 18.73 21.44
N ILE A 175 0.14 17.86 21.79
CA ILE A 175 -1.08 17.64 20.99
C ILE A 175 -2.01 18.81 21.32
N ASP A 176 -1.57 20.02 21.02
CA ASP A 176 -2.48 21.13 20.87
C ASP A 176 -3.07 20.95 19.47
N CYS A 177 -4.34 20.55 19.46
CA CYS A 177 -5.30 20.56 18.36
C CYS A 177 -4.71 20.81 16.97
N ILE A 178 -4.72 19.77 16.12
CA ILE A 178 -4.64 19.94 14.67
C ILE A 178 -5.94 20.66 14.25
N ASP A 179 -5.93 21.98 14.32
CA ASP A 179 -6.87 22.84 13.63
C ASP A 179 -6.50 22.85 12.14
N GLY A 180 -7.45 22.41 11.32
CA GLY A 180 -7.67 22.81 9.92
C GLY A 180 -6.46 22.95 9.00
N TYR A 181 -6.29 21.96 8.13
CA TYR A 181 -5.92 22.20 6.73
C TYR A 181 -6.77 21.32 5.82
#